data_AF-A0A850KEN7-F1
#
_entry.id   AF-A0A850KEN7-F1
#
_cell.length_a   1.000
_cell.length_b   1.000
_cell.length_c   1.000
_cell.angle_alpha   90.00
_cell.angle_beta   90.00
_cell.angle_gamma   90.00
#
_symmetry.space_group_name_H-M   'P 1'
#
loop_
_entity.id
_entity.type
_entity.pdbx_description
1 polymer ?
#
loop_
_entity_poly.entity_id
_entity_poly.type
_entity_poly.pdbx_seq_one_letter_code
_entity_poly.pdbx_strand_id
1 'polypeptide(L)' 'MVAVATKKQKTYAVGIYNKEVRHCVKQNSSHLDFADEWADVHYQNVAARNEGEALTLITDRYPPEKGFVVASLERDTRRF' A
#
# COMPACT_ATOMS: atom_id res chain seq x y z
N MET A 1 20.41 -7.68 11.89
CA MET A 1 19.79 -6.91 12.99
C MET A 1 18.44 -6.41 12.47
N VAL A 2 17.34 -7.09 12.78
CA VAL A 2 15.99 -6.57 12.44
C VAL A 2 15.28 -6.39 13.77
N ALA A 3 14.91 -5.14 14.05
CA ALA A 3 14.41 -4.71 15.34
C ALA A 3 13.13 -5.46 15.73
N VAL A 4 13.17 -5.95 16.97
CA VAL A 4 12.06 -6.42 17.78
C VAL A 4 10.91 -5.39 17.78
N ALA A 5 9.68 -5.83 17.49
CA ALA A 5 8.47 -5.07 17.77
C ALA A 5 7.51 -5.88 18.68
N THR A 6 7.90 -6.04 19.94
CA THR A 6 7.01 -6.45 21.03
C THR A 6 6.18 -5.25 21.49
N LYS A 7 5.11 -4.86 20.79
CA LYS A 7 4.12 -3.88 21.31
C LYS A 7 2.85 -3.80 20.46
N LYS A 8 1.76 -4.47 20.88
CA LYS A 8 0.36 -4.32 20.40
C LYS A 8 0.23 -3.80 18.95
N GLN A 9 0.83 -4.51 18.00
CA GLN A 9 0.73 -4.13 16.59
C GLN A 9 -0.67 -4.50 16.13
N LYS A 10 -1.36 -3.56 15.50
CA LYS A 10 -2.63 -3.80 14.83
C LYS A 10 -2.35 -4.04 13.36
N THR A 11 -3.15 -4.91 12.76
CA THR A 11 -3.10 -5.11 11.31
C THR A 11 -3.90 -3.98 10.66
N TYR A 12 -3.26 -3.29 9.73
CA TYR A 12 -3.88 -2.27 8.90
C TYR A 12 -3.86 -2.75 7.47
N ALA A 13 -5.02 -2.74 6.82
CA ALA A 13 -5.17 -2.97 5.39
C ALA A 13 -5.04 -1.62 4.69
N VAL A 14 -3.96 -1.43 3.95
CA VAL A 14 -3.71 -0.21 3.17
C VAL A 14 -3.99 -0.50 1.72
N GLY A 15 -5.06 0.08 1.19
CA GLY A 15 -5.38 0.09 -0.22
C GLY A 15 -4.44 1.05 -0.95
N ILE A 16 -3.63 0.53 -1.86
CA ILE A 16 -2.67 1.27 -2.67
C ILE A 16 -2.85 0.92 -4.14
N TYR A 17 -2.72 1.90 -5.01
CA TYR A 17 -2.78 1.71 -6.46
C TYR A 17 -1.78 2.61 -7.16
N ASN A 18 -1.37 2.28 -8.37
CA ASN A 18 -0.53 3.15 -9.16
C ASN A 18 -1.37 3.93 -10.19
N LYS A 19 -1.46 5.25 -10.01
CA LYS A 19 -2.25 6.10 -10.91
C LYS A 19 -1.67 6.14 -12.32
N GLU A 20 -0.35 6.02 -12.46
CA GLU A 20 0.34 6.05 -13.75
C GLU A 20 0.06 4.77 -14.52
N VAL A 21 0.15 3.61 -13.85
CA VAL A 21 -0.24 2.32 -14.45
C VAL A 21 -1.71 2.36 -14.87
N ARG A 22 -2.61 2.87 -14.02
CA ARG A 22 -4.04 3.03 -14.38
C ARG A 22 -4.25 3.92 -15.60
N HIS A 23 -3.45 4.97 -15.76
CA HIS A 23 -3.51 5.85 -16.91
C HIS A 23 -2.95 5.18 -18.17
N CYS A 24 -1.80 4.49 -18.08
CA CYS A 24 -1.21 3.72 -19.17
C CYS A 24 -2.17 2.63 -19.68
N VAL A 25 -2.72 1.81 -18.78
CA VAL A 25 -3.68 0.75 -19.13
C VAL A 25 -4.90 1.33 -19.86
N LYS A 26 -5.41 2.49 -19.41
CA LYS A 26 -6.51 3.20 -20.07
C LYS A 26 -6.13 3.70 -21.47
N GLN A 27 -4.87 4.03 -21.71
CA GLN A 27 -4.33 4.40 -23.02
C GLN A 27 -3.94 3.18 -23.88
N ASN A 28 -4.38 1.97 -23.51
CA ASN A 28 -3.99 0.71 -24.17
C ASN A 28 -2.46 0.50 -24.21
N SER A 29 -1.76 1.07 -23.23
CA SER A 29 -0.31 0.98 -23.08
C SER A 29 0.01 0.24 -21.79
N SER A 30 0.83 -0.82 -21.87
CA SER A 30 1.34 -1.50 -20.69
C SER A 30 2.56 -0.75 -20.17
N HIS A 31 2.66 -0.57 -18.85
CA HIS A 31 3.86 0.01 -18.27
C HIS A 31 4.96 -1.08 -18.26
N LEU A 32 6.15 -0.78 -18.79
CA LEU A 32 7.27 -1.74 -18.83
C LEU A 32 7.84 -2.07 -17.44
N ASP A 33 7.74 -1.13 -16.50
CA ASP A 33 8.30 -1.25 -15.15
C ASP A 33 7.33 -1.87 -14.13
N PHE A 34 6.02 -1.73 -14.36
CA PHE A 34 4.99 -2.15 -13.41
C PHE A 34 3.88 -2.91 -14.12
N ALA A 35 3.55 -4.07 -13.57
CA ALA A 35 2.46 -4.90 -14.08
C ALA A 35 1.13 -4.14 -14.04
N ASP A 36 0.29 -4.39 -15.05
CA ASP A 36 -1.05 -3.82 -15.20
C ASP A 36 -1.98 -4.11 -14.02
N GLU A 37 -1.69 -5.14 -13.23
CA GLU A 37 -2.35 -5.41 -11.95
C GLU A 37 -2.31 -4.19 -11.00
N TRP A 38 -1.27 -3.35 -11.05
CA TRP A 38 -1.15 -2.16 -10.22
C TRP A 38 -2.10 -1.02 -10.61
N ALA A 39 -2.82 -1.14 -11.73
CA ALA A 39 -3.90 -0.22 -12.07
C ALA A 39 -5.09 -0.32 -11.10
N ASP A 40 -5.27 -1.48 -10.48
CA ASP A 40 -6.33 -1.75 -9.50
C ASP A 40 -5.85 -1.48 -8.06
N VAL A 41 -6.79 -1.45 -7.11
CA VAL A 41 -6.46 -1.18 -5.70
C VAL A 41 -6.00 -2.47 -5.04
N HIS A 42 -4.72 -2.52 -4.68
CA HIS A 42 -4.11 -3.61 -3.91
C HIS A 42 -4.18 -3.32 -2.42
N TYR A 43 -4.70 -4.27 -1.64
CA TYR A 43 -4.77 -4.14 -0.19
C TYR A 43 -3.58 -4.82 0.47
N GLN A 44 -2.65 -4.02 0.98
CA GLN A 44 -1.48 -4.51 1.69
C GLN A 44 -1.70 -4.50 3.20
N ASN A 45 -1.54 -5.67 3.81
CA ASN A 45 -1.64 -5.84 5.25
C ASN A 45 -0.30 -5.49 5.91
N VAL A 46 -0.30 -4.44 6.74
CA VAL A 46 0.88 -4.03 7.50
C VAL A 46 0.60 -4.05 8.99
N ALA A 47 1.55 -4.58 9.75
CA ALA A 47 1.52 -4.52 11.20
C ALA A 47 2.09 -3.18 11.65
N ALA A 48 1.24 -2.33 12.23
CA ALA A 48 1.63 -1.01 12.69
C ALA A 48 0.95 -0.68 14.01
N ARG A 49 1.44 0.33 14.72
CA ARG A 49 0.86 0.73 16.01
C ARG A 49 -0.28 1.72 15.82
N ASN A 50 -0.24 2.47 14.72
CA ASN A 50 -1.15 3.54 14.33
C ASN A 50 -1.11 3.72 12.81
N GLU A 51 -2.11 4.44 12.29
CA GLU A 51 -2.32 4.70 10.86
C GLU A 51 -1.12 5.42 10.24
N GLY A 52 -0.50 6.36 10.97
CA GLY A 52 0.70 7.06 10.51
C GLY A 52 1.94 6.17 10.37
N GLU A 53 2.13 5.18 11.26
CA GLU A 53 3.21 4.20 11.10
C GLU A 53 2.94 3.28 9.91
N ALA A 54 1.70 2.80 9.76
CA ALA A 54 1.30 1.98 8.62
C ALA A 54 1.57 2.72 7.31
N LEU A 55 1.20 4.00 7.24
CA LEU A 55 1.43 4.83 6.08
C LEU A 55 2.93 5.03 5.83
N THR A 56 3.74 5.29 6.87
CA THR A 56 5.20 5.41 6.73
C THR A 56 5.83 4.12 6.19
N LEU A 57 5.46 2.96 6.72
CA LEU A 57 5.94 1.65 6.26
C LEU A 57 5.54 1.35 4.82
N ILE A 58 4.32 1.75 4.42
CA ILE A 58 3.85 1.61 3.04
C ILE A 58 4.58 2.59 2.12
N THR A 59 4.78 3.85 2.54
CA THR A 59 5.46 4.88 1.73
C THR A 59 6.94 4.54 1.53
N ASP A 60 7.58 3.95 2.54
CA ASP A 60 8.95 3.42 2.46
C ASP A 60 9.07 2.27 1.46
N ARG A 61 8.07 1.38 1.44
CA ARG A 61 8.03 0.22 0.54
C ARG A 61 7.54 0.56 -0.88
N TYR A 62 6.64 1.52 -0.99
CA TYR A 62 5.94 1.97 -2.18
C TYR A 62 5.98 3.50 -2.24
N PRO A 63 7.07 4.08 -2.75
CA PRO A 63 7.24 5.52 -2.77
C PRO A 63 6.22 6.19 -3.70
N PRO A 64 5.53 7.26 -3.24
CA PRO A 64 4.54 7.98 -4.04
C PRO A 64 5.17 8.69 -5.24
N GLU A 65 6.50 8.89 -5.21
CA GLU A 65 7.30 9.41 -6.31
C GLU A 65 7.27 8.49 -7.55
N LYS A 66 6.99 7.19 -7.39
CA LYS A 66 6.82 6.24 -8.50
C LYS A 66 5.35 6.10 -8.97
N GLY A 67 4.48 7.02 -8.56
CA GLY A 67 3.07 7.03 -8.96
C GLY A 67 2.13 6.23 -8.05
N PHE A 68 2.64 5.68 -6.94
CA PHE A 68 1.82 4.98 -5.96
C PHE A 68 0.99 5.95 -5.12
N VAL A 69 -0.31 5.68 -5.01
CA VAL A 69 -1.27 6.47 -4.27
C VAL A 69 -1.99 5.57 -3.28
N VAL A 70 -1.97 5.97 -2.00
CA VAL A 70 -2.77 5.32 -0.96
C VAL A 70 -4.22 5.74 -1.13
N ALA A 71 -5.07 4.80 -1.54
CA ALA A 71 -6.52 4.99 -1.69
C ALA A 71 -7.23 5.00 -0.34
N SER A 72 -6.93 4.01 0.50
CA SER A 72 -7.63 3.78 1.75
C SER A 72 -6.69 3.18 2.78
N LEU A 73 -6.92 3.50 4.05
CA LEU A 73 -6.27 2.85 5.16
C LEU A 73 -7.36 2.39 6.13
N GLU A 74 -7.51 1.08 6.25
CA GLU A 74 -8.49 0.47 7.12
C GLU A 74 -7.78 -0.31 8.23
N ARG A 75 -8.22 -0.11 9.47
CA ARG A 75 -7.77 -0.93 10.58
C ARG A 75 -8.56 -2.22 10.59
N ASP A 76 -7.90 -3.38 10.55
CA ASP A 76 -8.58 -4.64 10.79
C ASP A 76 -8.97 -4.69 12.27
N THR A 77 -10.22 -4.31 12.52
CA THR A 77 -10.88 -4.43 13.81
C THR A 77 -11.94 -5.50 13.73
N ARG A 78 -11.64 -6.65 13.11
CA ARG A 78 -12.50 -7.84 13.25
C ARG A 78 -12.38 -8.35 14.69
N ARG A 79 -13.27 -7.80 15.51
CA ARG A 79 -13.55 -8.26 16.87
C ARG A 79 -14.36 -9.55 16.71
N PHE A 80 -13.70 -10.69 16.87
CA PHE A 80 -14.38 -11.97 17.15
C PHE A 80 -14.94 -11.94 18.57
#